data_AF-A0A7M1URW0-F1
#
_entry.id   AF-A0A7M1URW0-F1
#
_cell.length_a   1.000
_cell.length_b   1.000
_cell.length_c   1.000
_cell.angle_alpha   90.00
_cell.angle_beta   90.00
_cell.angle_gamma   90.00
#
_symmetry.space_group_name_H-M   'P 1'
#
loop_
_entity.id
_entity.type
_entity.pdbx_description
1 polymer ?
#
loop_
_entity_poly.entity_id
_entity_poly.type
_entity_poly.pdbx_seq_one_letter_code
_entity_poly.pdbx_strand_id
1 'polypeptide(L)'
;MPRRFIGLGDLKEDFLVIAVDYDAVVKEEVVNTADVFVVDDKQQYLATRAKGPYFKNYPDKVELDMGDICTRRIEYLKSKPKKAAVLLEIASHDVVVTKLAYEKAVKLGIGATLPL
;
A
#
# COMPACT_ATOMS: atom_id res chain seq x y z
N MET A 1 -9.98 -2.53 -18.29
CA MET A 1 -9.81 -3.24 -17.01
C MET A 1 -8.42 -3.85 -17.00
N PRO A 2 -7.69 -3.78 -15.88
CA PRO A 2 -6.34 -4.35 -15.78
C PRO A 2 -6.35 -5.87 -16.00
N ARG A 3 -5.28 -6.42 -16.59
CA ARG A 3 -5.09 -7.86 -16.77
C ARG A 3 -4.36 -8.44 -15.56
N ARG A 4 -5.13 -8.70 -14.50
CA ARG A 4 -4.62 -9.33 -13.27
C ARG A 4 -4.30 -10.80 -13.52
N PHE A 5 -3.09 -11.23 -13.18
CA PHE A 5 -2.62 -12.59 -13.43
C PHE A 5 -2.11 -13.33 -12.20
N ILE A 6 -1.69 -12.62 -11.15
CA ILE A 6 -1.26 -13.22 -9.87
C ILE A 6 -2.51 -13.64 -9.09
N GLY A 7 -2.77 -14.94 -9.02
CA GLY A 7 -3.87 -15.56 -8.29
C GLY A 7 -3.41 -16.39 -7.11
N LEU A 8 -4.34 -17.08 -6.45
CA LEU A 8 -4.04 -17.90 -5.28
C LEU A 8 -3.11 -19.09 -5.59
N GLY A 9 -3.17 -19.62 -6.82
CA GLY A 9 -2.28 -20.71 -7.25
C GLY A 9 -0.80 -20.31 -7.35
N ASP A 10 -0.50 -19.01 -7.37
CA ASP A 10 0.86 -18.48 -7.44
C ASP A 10 1.45 -18.22 -6.04
N LEU A 11 0.66 -18.40 -4.98
CA LEU A 11 1.01 -18.07 -3.60
C LEU A 11 1.16 -19.33 -2.74
N LYS A 12 1.98 -19.22 -1.69
CA LYS A 12 2.01 -20.22 -0.61
C LYS A 12 0.71 -20.15 0.22
N GLU A 13 0.45 -21.18 1.00
CA GLU A 13 -0.70 -21.23 1.91
C GLU A 13 -0.76 -20.02 2.85
N ASP A 14 0.40 -19.65 3.41
CA ASP A 14 0.62 -18.43 4.15
C ASP A 14 1.30 -17.40 3.26
N PHE A 15 0.75 -16.19 3.19
CA PHE A 15 1.27 -15.16 2.29
C PHE A 15 1.15 -13.74 2.85
N LEU A 16 2.07 -12.90 2.39
CA LEU A 16 1.94 -11.45 2.37
C LEU A 16 2.05 -11.01 0.91
N VAL A 17 1.01 -10.38 0.40
CA VAL A 17 1.01 -9.74 -0.93
C VAL A 17 0.83 -8.25 -0.73
N ILE A 18 1.71 -7.46 -1.35
CA ILE A 18 1.62 -6.01 -1.37
C ILE A 18 1.56 -5.58 -2.83
N ALA A 19 0.40 -5.10 -3.28
CA ALA A 19 0.23 -4.54 -4.60
C ALA A 19 0.71 -3.07 -4.57
N VAL A 20 1.90 -2.85 -5.13
CA VAL A 20 2.52 -1.52 -5.26
C VAL A 20 2.17 -0.83 -6.58
N ASP A 21 1.57 -1.57 -7.52
CA ASP A 21 1.16 -1.13 -8.85
C ASP A 21 -0.38 -1.08 -8.96
N TYR A 22 -1.04 -0.54 -7.92
CA TYR A 22 -2.49 -0.47 -7.81
C TYR A 22 -3.14 -1.86 -7.88
N ASP A 23 -3.97 -2.13 -8.89
CA ASP A 23 -4.69 -3.38 -9.13
C ASP A 23 -4.31 -4.00 -10.48
N ALA A 24 -3.11 -3.68 -10.97
CA ALA A 24 -2.65 -4.10 -12.28
C ALA A 24 -2.44 -5.62 -12.38
N VAL A 25 -1.83 -6.23 -11.36
CA VAL A 25 -1.33 -7.61 -11.44
C VAL A 25 -2.00 -8.59 -10.48
N VAL A 26 -2.35 -8.15 -9.27
CA VAL A 26 -2.94 -9.02 -8.23
C VAL A 26 -4.42 -9.23 -8.53
N LYS A 27 -4.91 -10.46 -8.50
CA LYS A 27 -6.34 -10.74 -8.66
C LYS A 27 -7.11 -10.40 -7.39
N GLU A 28 -8.37 -10.00 -7.53
CA GLU A 28 -9.24 -9.71 -6.39
C GLU A 28 -9.41 -10.89 -5.43
N GLU A 29 -9.31 -12.14 -5.92
CA GLU A 29 -9.43 -13.34 -5.10
C GLU A 29 -8.33 -13.43 -4.03
N VAL A 30 -7.12 -12.96 -4.34
CA VAL A 30 -6.00 -12.92 -3.39
C VAL A 30 -6.32 -11.95 -2.25
N VAL A 31 -6.87 -10.79 -2.60
CA VAL A 31 -7.20 -9.73 -1.64
C VAL A 31 -8.42 -10.11 -0.80
N ASN A 32 -9.46 -10.67 -1.43
CA ASN A 32 -10.71 -11.05 -0.76
C ASN A 32 -10.58 -12.27 0.16
N THR A 33 -9.55 -13.11 -0.03
CA THR A 33 -9.30 -14.28 0.82
C THR A 33 -8.24 -14.05 1.89
N ALA A 34 -7.62 -12.86 1.92
CA ALA A 34 -6.70 -12.49 2.97
C ALA A 34 -7.43 -12.35 4.31
N ASP A 35 -6.80 -12.78 5.40
CA ASP A 35 -7.33 -12.61 6.76
C ASP A 35 -7.32 -11.14 7.19
N VAL A 36 -6.45 -10.33 6.58
CA VAL A 36 -6.35 -8.90 6.76
C VAL A 36 -6.04 -8.23 5.41
N PHE A 37 -6.82 -7.20 5.09
CA PHE A 37 -6.56 -6.28 3.99
C PHE A 37 -6.24 -4.88 4.53
N VAL A 38 -5.10 -4.33 4.13
CA VAL A 38 -4.63 -3.00 4.56
C VAL A 38 -4.37 -2.12 3.36
N VAL A 39 -4.56 -0.82 3.52
CA VAL A 39 -4.16 0.20 2.54
C VAL A 39 -3.27 1.25 3.20
N ASP A 40 -2.63 2.10 2.41
CA ASP A 40 -1.90 3.26 2.94
C ASP A 40 -2.83 4.37 3.44
N ASP A 41 -3.90 4.69 2.69
CA ASP A 41 -4.97 5.61 3.12
C ASP A 41 -6.37 5.09 2.76
N LYS A 42 -7.25 4.95 3.78
CA LYS A 42 -8.60 4.39 3.59
C LYS A 42 -9.46 5.27 2.69
N GLN A 43 -9.40 6.59 2.88
CA GLN A 43 -10.28 7.51 2.18
C GLN A 43 -9.90 7.59 0.70
N GLN A 44 -8.60 7.65 0.41
CA GLN A 44 -8.05 7.63 -0.94
C GLN A 44 -8.39 6.32 -1.64
N TYR A 45 -8.22 5.17 -0.99
CA TYR A 45 -8.60 3.88 -1.55
C TYR A 45 -10.10 3.83 -1.90
N LEU A 46 -10.97 4.16 -0.93
CA LEU A 46 -12.43 4.11 -1.12
C LEU A 46 -12.89 5.11 -2.19
N ALA A 47 -12.33 6.32 -2.21
CA ALA A 47 -12.62 7.32 -3.23
C ALA A 47 -12.15 6.89 -4.63
N THR A 48 -10.97 6.27 -4.73
CA THR A 48 -10.41 5.78 -6.00
C THR A 48 -11.25 4.64 -6.55
N ARG A 49 -11.62 3.68 -5.69
CA ARG A 49 -12.54 2.58 -6.04
C ARG A 49 -13.91 3.08 -6.49
N ALA A 50 -14.45 4.12 -5.85
CA ALA A 50 -15.76 4.67 -6.19
C ALA A 50 -15.80 5.43 -7.54
N LYS A 51 -14.68 6.02 -7.96
CA LYS A 51 -14.61 6.94 -9.12
C LYS A 51 -14.36 6.26 -10.46
N GLY A 52 -13.96 5.00 -10.53
CA GLY A 52 -13.43 4.47 -11.78
C GLY A 52 -13.21 2.96 -11.88
N PRO A 53 -12.41 2.51 -12.87
CA PRO A 53 -12.23 1.09 -13.18
C PRO A 53 -11.30 0.36 -12.20
N TYR A 54 -10.57 1.09 -11.37
CA TYR A 54 -9.59 0.54 -10.42
C TYR A 54 -10.27 -0.10 -9.22
N PHE A 55 -9.63 -1.14 -8.69
CA PHE A 55 -10.06 -1.89 -7.51
C PHE A 55 -11.46 -2.51 -7.65
N LYS A 56 -11.91 -2.73 -8.89
CA LYS A 56 -13.16 -3.45 -9.15
C LYS A 56 -13.07 -4.85 -8.52
N ASN A 57 -14.10 -5.22 -7.76
CA ASN A 57 -14.23 -6.46 -6.98
C ASN A 57 -13.26 -6.61 -5.80
N TYR A 58 -12.39 -5.63 -5.53
CA TYR A 58 -11.63 -5.59 -4.27
C TYR A 58 -12.56 -5.16 -3.13
N PRO A 59 -12.16 -5.37 -1.85
CA PRO A 59 -12.97 -5.02 -0.69
C PRO A 59 -13.51 -3.60 -0.74
N ASP A 60 -14.79 -3.42 -0.40
CA ASP A 60 -15.46 -2.12 -0.31
C ASP A 60 -15.40 -1.50 1.10
N LYS A 61 -14.76 -2.21 2.03
CA LYS A 61 -14.50 -1.79 3.41
C LYS A 61 -13.05 -2.09 3.74
N VAL A 62 -12.43 -1.20 4.49
CA VAL A 62 -11.04 -1.34 4.93
C VAL A 62 -10.97 -1.08 6.42
N GLU A 63 -10.58 -2.09 7.18
CA GLU A 63 -10.55 -2.00 8.65
C GLU A 63 -9.32 -1.24 9.16
N LEU A 64 -8.18 -1.42 8.49
CA LEU A 64 -6.88 -0.90 8.91
C LEU A 64 -6.19 -0.19 7.76
N ASP A 65 -5.56 0.94 8.06
CA ASP A 65 -4.57 1.56 7.18
C ASP A 65 -3.16 1.47 7.78
N MET A 66 -2.17 1.91 7.01
CA MET A 66 -0.79 1.93 7.47
C MET A 66 -0.59 2.80 8.72
N GLY A 67 -1.37 3.87 8.90
CA GLY A 67 -1.36 4.66 10.13
C GLY A 67 -1.80 3.86 11.35
N ASP A 68 -2.85 3.07 11.24
CA ASP A 68 -3.29 2.12 12.27
C ASP A 68 -2.20 1.08 12.57
N ILE A 69 -1.52 0.54 11.56
CA ILE A 69 -0.42 -0.42 11.77
C ILE A 69 0.73 0.22 12.55
N CYS A 70 1.15 1.42 12.14
CA CYS A 70 2.27 2.12 12.76
C CYS A 70 2.00 2.55 14.21
N THR A 71 0.72 2.76 14.58
CA THR A 71 0.32 3.27 15.90
C THR A 71 -0.16 2.18 16.87
N ARG A 72 -0.51 0.97 16.39
CA ARG A 72 -1.01 -0.14 17.22
C ARG A 72 0.04 -1.22 17.47
N ARG A 73 -0.12 -2.00 18.55
CA ARG A 73 0.71 -3.20 18.80
C ARG A 73 0.35 -4.30 17.79
N ILE A 74 1.31 -4.63 16.94
CA ILE A 74 1.31 -5.51 15.75
C ILE A 74 0.86 -6.97 16.01
N GLU A 75 0.55 -7.34 17.25
CA GLU A 75 0.19 -8.72 17.64
C GLU A 75 -1.06 -9.24 16.92
N TYR A 76 -2.04 -8.38 16.63
CA TYR A 76 -3.21 -8.76 15.82
C TYR A 76 -2.82 -9.22 14.41
N LEU A 77 -1.83 -8.59 13.80
CA LEU A 77 -1.38 -8.93 12.44
C LEU A 77 -0.52 -10.20 12.45
N LYS A 78 0.22 -10.46 13.52
CA LYS A 78 1.08 -11.65 13.61
C LYS A 78 0.30 -12.96 13.55
N SER A 79 -0.92 -12.99 14.11
CA SER A 79 -1.77 -14.19 14.11
C SER A 79 -2.49 -14.46 12.78
N LYS A 80 -2.28 -13.64 11.76
CA LYS A 80 -3.03 -13.66 10.49
C LYS A 80 -2.15 -14.22 9.37
N PRO A 81 -2.27 -15.48 8.97
CA PRO A 81 -1.35 -16.10 8.00
C PRO A 81 -1.42 -15.49 6.60
N LYS A 82 -2.57 -14.97 6.18
CA LYS A 82 -2.80 -14.39 4.84
C LYS A 82 -3.04 -12.89 4.95
N LYS A 83 -2.17 -12.10 4.33
CA LYS A 83 -2.22 -10.64 4.38
C LYS A 83 -2.15 -10.08 2.96
N ALA A 84 -3.02 -9.12 2.68
CA ALA A 84 -2.98 -8.34 1.46
C ALA A 84 -2.84 -6.86 1.80
N ALA A 85 -2.05 -6.13 1.02
CA ALA A 85 -2.01 -4.69 1.05
C ALA A 85 -2.05 -4.11 -0.36
N VAL A 86 -2.65 -2.92 -0.47
CA VAL A 86 -2.67 -2.11 -1.69
C VAL A 86 -2.19 -0.72 -1.32
N LEU A 87 -1.17 -0.22 -2.01
CA LEU A 87 -0.61 1.10 -1.75
C LEU A 87 -0.95 2.01 -2.95
N LEU A 88 -1.66 3.11 -2.68
CA LEU A 88 -2.03 4.11 -3.71
C LEU A 88 -1.01 5.23 -3.84
N GLU A 89 -0.07 5.26 -2.90
CA GLU A 89 0.90 6.31 -2.64
C GLU A 89 0.26 7.59 -2.10
N ILE A 90 0.90 8.14 -1.06
CA ILE A 90 0.51 9.39 -0.42
C ILE A 90 1.71 10.33 -0.50
N ALA A 91 1.49 11.53 -1.05
CA ALA A 91 2.53 12.53 -1.23
C ALA A 91 3.26 12.93 0.07
N SER A 92 2.65 12.71 1.24
CA SER A 92 3.29 12.94 2.53
C SER A 92 4.52 12.03 2.73
N HIS A 93 4.51 10.81 2.19
CA HIS A 93 5.67 9.92 2.24
C HIS A 93 6.84 10.52 1.46
N ASP A 94 6.59 11.04 0.26
CA ASP A 94 7.61 11.69 -0.57
C ASP A 94 8.18 12.93 0.11
N VAL A 95 7.32 13.78 0.68
CA VAL A 95 7.76 15.01 1.36
C VAL A 95 8.65 14.68 2.57
N VAL A 96 8.26 13.69 3.39
CA VAL A 96 9.05 13.28 4.56
C VAL A 96 10.40 12.70 4.13
N VAL A 97 10.42 11.78 3.17
CA VAL A 97 11.66 11.19 2.67
C VAL A 97 12.55 12.24 2.01
N THR A 98 11.97 13.15 1.23
CA THR A 98 12.68 14.27 0.57
C THR A 98 13.34 15.17 1.61
N LYS A 99 12.63 15.53 2.69
CA LYS A 99 13.21 16.33 3.77
C LYS A 99 14.42 15.64 4.41
N LEU A 100 14.29 14.35 4.73
CA LEU A 100 15.40 13.57 5.33
C LEU A 100 16.60 13.46 4.38
N ALA A 101 16.36 13.19 3.11
CA ALA A 101 17.40 13.13 2.08
C ALA A 101 18.08 14.48 1.90
N TYR A 102 17.30 15.57 1.82
CA TYR A 102 17.80 16.93 1.71
C TYR A 102 18.66 17.33 2.90
N GLU A 103 18.18 17.14 4.14
CA GLU A 103 18.95 17.45 5.35
C GLU A 103 20.27 16.68 5.42
N LYS A 104 20.27 15.42 4.96
CA LYS A 104 21.49 14.61 4.87
C LYS A 104 22.45 15.14 3.79
N ALA A 105 21.93 15.52 2.62
CA ALA A 105 22.74 16.06 1.53
C ALA A 105 23.41 17.38 1.94
N VAL A 106 22.68 18.29 2.59
CA VAL A 106 23.21 19.55 3.12
C VAL A 106 24.34 19.31 4.11
N LYS A 107 24.17 18.38 5.06
CA LYS A 107 25.21 18.04 6.05
C LYS A 107 26.48 17.46 5.42
N LEU A 108 26.36 16.80 4.27
CA LEU A 108 27.47 16.17 3.56
C LEU A 108 28.05 17.05 2.44
N GLY A 109 27.53 18.27 2.23
CA GLY A 109 27.97 19.12 1.12
C GLY A 109 27.66 18.55 -0.26
N ILE A 110 26.59 17.75 -0.40
CA ILE A 110 26.17 17.13 -1.66
C ILE A 110 25.09 17.99 -2.32
N GLY A 111 25.25 18.30 -3.60
CA GLY A 111 24.27 19.01 -4.43
C GLY A 111 24.72 20.41 -4.85
N ALA A 112 23.77 21.22 -5.33
CA ALA A 112 24.00 22.60 -5.75
C ALA A 112 22.86 23.50 -5.29
N THR A 113 23.18 24.71 -4.84
CA THR A 113 22.20 25.77 -4.55
C THR A 113 21.88 26.53 -5.83
N LEU A 114 20.59 26.68 -6.13
CA LEU A 114 20.10 27.46 -7.26
C LEU A 114 19.38 28.70 -6.74
N PRO A 115 19.41 29.84 -7.47
CA PRO A 115 18.56 30.98 -7.15
C PRO A 115 17.09 30.61 -7.32
N LEU A 116 16.22 31.21 -6.51
CA LEU A 116 14.76 31.11 -6.61
C LEU A 116 14.23 31.86 -7.84
#